data_AF-U7QDB0-F1
#
_entry.id   AF-U7QDB0-F1
#
_cell.length_a   1.000
_cell.length_b   1.000
_cell.length_c   1.000
_cell.angle_alpha   90.00
_cell.angle_beta   90.00
_cell.angle_gamma   90.00
#
_symmetry.space_group_name_H-M   'P 1'
#
loop_
_entity.id
_entity.type
_entity.pdbx_description
1 polymer ?
#
loop_
_entity_poly.entity_id
_entity_poly.type
_entity_poly.pdbx_seq_one_letter_code
_entity_poly.pdbx_strand_id
1 'polypeptide(L)'
;MNFANLSNSSSNNVILCSYKNQTSQLQVLRISHSKTGCFECVAFPFQHLLFEAEDQANLEVYYTACCDSIEMKEIPCISLKVNEIP
;
A
#
# COMPACT_ATOMS: atom_id res chain seq x y z
N MET A 1 -40.24 -7.98 -9.27
CA MET A 1 -39.05 -8.10 -8.39
C MET A 1 -37.95 -7.28 -9.04
N ASN A 2 -37.64 -6.10 -8.50
CA ASN A 2 -36.66 -5.18 -9.08
C ASN A 2 -35.33 -5.35 -8.36
N PHE A 3 -34.32 -5.89 -9.03
CA PHE A 3 -32.93 -5.85 -8.58
C PHE A 3 -32.29 -4.59 -9.14
N ALA A 4 -32.62 -3.43 -8.58
CA ALA A 4 -31.94 -2.18 -8.88
C ALA A 4 -31.58 -1.53 -7.55
N ASN A 5 -30.36 -1.81 -7.08
CA ASN A 5 -29.46 -0.89 -6.38
C ASN A 5 -28.39 -1.70 -5.65
N LEU A 6 -27.27 -1.93 -6.34
CA LEU A 6 -26.00 -2.20 -5.68
C LEU A 6 -24.88 -1.37 -6.32
N SER A 7 -25.13 -0.08 -6.59
CA SER A 7 -24.03 0.88 -6.60
C SER A 7 -23.76 1.28 -5.15
N ASN A 8 -23.17 0.37 -4.39
CA ASN A 8 -22.51 0.77 -3.15
C ASN A 8 -21.29 1.58 -3.61
N SER A 9 -21.48 2.89 -3.85
CA SER A 9 -20.36 3.80 -4.04
C SER A 9 -19.70 3.95 -2.67
N SER A 10 -18.98 2.90 -2.24
CA SER A 10 -17.97 3.03 -1.21
C SER A 10 -17.01 4.07 -1.74
N SER A 11 -17.18 5.30 -1.28
CA SER A 11 -16.30 6.43 -1.54
C SER A 11 -14.97 6.07 -0.89
N ASN A 12 -14.15 5.31 -1.61
CA ASN A 12 -12.80 4.96 -1.20
C ASN A 12 -12.02 6.27 -1.18
N ASN A 13 -11.67 6.73 0.02
CA ASN A 13 -10.96 7.99 0.16
C ASN A 13 -9.50 7.75 -0.21
N VAL A 14 -9.00 8.53 -1.16
CA VAL A 14 -7.56 8.56 -1.44
C VAL A 14 -6.88 9.30 -0.30
N ILE A 15 -5.89 8.66 0.31
CA ILE A 15 -5.10 9.17 1.44
C ILE A 15 -3.62 9.21 1.07
N LEU A 16 -2.88 10.13 1.70
CA LEU A 16 -1.42 10.14 1.63
C LEU A 16 -0.86 9.15 2.65
N CYS A 17 -0.07 8.19 2.16
CA CYS A 17 0.59 7.16 2.94
C CYS A 17 2.10 7.42 3.02
N SER A 18 2.70 6.91 4.10
CA SER A 18 4.13 7.03 4.37
C SER A 18 4.71 5.67 4.75
N TYR A 19 5.70 5.20 3.97
CA TYR A 19 6.44 3.97 4.25
C TYR A 19 7.94 4.24 4.34
N LYS A 20 8.61 3.61 5.31
CA LYS A 20 10.07 3.62 5.42
C LYS A 20 10.59 2.20 5.43
N ASN A 21 11.45 1.87 4.47
CA ASN A 21 12.21 0.64 4.51
C ASN A 21 13.26 0.76 5.63
N GLN A 22 13.00 0.15 6.79
CA GLN A 22 13.95 0.17 7.92
C GLN A 22 15.01 -0.94 7.84
N THR A 23 15.03 -1.70 6.74
CA THR A 23 15.96 -2.82 6.53
C THR A 23 17.16 -2.40 5.71
N SER A 24 18.19 -3.25 5.71
CA SER A 24 19.37 -3.12 4.86
C SER A 24 19.21 -3.79 3.49
N GLN A 25 18.00 -4.17 3.09
CA GLN A 25 17.71 -4.90 1.85
C GLN A 25 16.83 -4.08 0.92
N LEU A 26 16.88 -4.36 -0.38
CA LEU A 26 15.91 -3.83 -1.33
C LEU A 26 14.53 -4.44 -1.07
N GLN A 27 13.49 -3.65 -1.27
CA GLN A 27 12.11 -4.09 -1.19
C GLN A 27 11.34 -3.61 -2.41
N VAL A 28 10.37 -4.41 -2.86
CA VAL A 28 9.41 -4.01 -3.88
C VAL A 28 8.08 -3.74 -3.18
N LEU A 29 7.54 -2.55 -3.38
CA LEU A 29 6.26 -2.12 -2.84
C LEU A 29 5.21 -2.16 -3.94
N ARG A 30 4.02 -2.68 -3.62
CA ARG A 30 2.87 -2.70 -4.54
C ARG A 30 1.58 -2.38 -3.79
N ILE A 31 0.67 -1.66 -4.41
CA ILE A 31 -0.69 -1.50 -3.85
C ILE A 31 -1.58 -2.62 -4.40
N SER A 32 -2.14 -3.43 -3.50
CA SER A 32 -3.11 -4.46 -3.83
C SER A 32 -4.51 -3.84 -3.98
N HIS A 33 -5.32 -4.41 -4.85
CA HIS A 33 -6.75 -4.05 -4.99
C HIS A 33 -7.05 -2.56 -5.30
N SER A 34 -6.15 -1.85 -5.95
CA SER A 34 -6.36 -0.46 -6.38
C SER A 34 -7.30 -0.37 -7.60
N LYS A 35 -8.32 0.49 -7.52
CA LYS A 35 -9.12 0.93 -8.68
C LYS A 35 -8.51 2.17 -9.35
N THR A 36 -7.64 2.87 -8.64
CA THR A 36 -7.04 4.16 -9.01
C THR A 36 -5.76 4.03 -9.86
N GLY A 37 -5.26 2.80 -10.07
CA GLY A 37 -4.13 2.50 -10.94
C GLY A 37 -3.11 1.55 -10.31
N CYS A 38 -2.18 1.03 -11.13
CA CYS A 38 -1.10 0.18 -10.63
C CYS A 38 -0.01 1.04 -9.99
N PHE A 39 0.24 0.85 -8.69
CA PHE A 39 1.42 1.37 -8.01
C PHE A 39 2.38 0.20 -7.75
N GLU A 40 3.60 0.32 -8.27
CA GLU A 40 4.70 -0.59 -8.00
C GLU A 40 6.01 0.21 -7.99
N CYS A 41 6.80 0.10 -6.92
CA CYS A 41 8.06 0.82 -6.81
C CYS A 41 9.11 0.08 -5.97
N VAL A 42 10.38 0.44 -6.14
CA VAL A 42 11.48 -0.10 -5.34
C VAL A 42 11.78 0.85 -4.17
N ALA A 43 11.83 0.30 -2.96
CA ALA A 43 12.28 1.00 -1.76
C ALA A 43 13.71 0.57 -1.41
N PHE A 44 14.65 1.50 -1.54
CA PHE A 44 16.04 1.30 -1.13
C PHE A 44 16.19 1.18 0.40
N PRO A 45 17.26 0.55 0.89
CA PRO A 45 17.58 0.55 2.32
C PRO A 45 17.47 1.94 2.94
N PHE A 46 16.73 2.05 4.05
CA PHE A 46 16.50 3.28 4.80
C PHE A 46 15.74 4.40 4.06
N GLN A 47 15.28 4.16 2.84
CA GLN A 47 14.50 5.13 2.08
C GLN A 47 13.11 5.33 2.68
N HIS A 48 12.65 6.58 2.64
CA HIS A 48 11.30 6.98 3.00
C HIS A 48 10.55 7.36 1.73
N LEU A 49 9.39 6.75 1.52
CA LEU A 49 8.50 6.97 0.39
C LEU A 49 7.16 7.52 0.87
N LEU A 50 6.63 8.46 0.09
CA LEU A 50 5.27 8.94 0.19
C LEU A 50 4.53 8.52 -1.08
N PHE A 51 3.28 8.09 -0.94
CA PHE A 51 2.45 7.66 -2.05
C PHE A 51 0.97 7.81 -1.71
N GLU A 52 0.12 7.91 -2.72
CA GLU A 52 -1.32 7.98 -2.55
C GLU A 52 -1.94 6.59 -2.72
N ALA A 53 -2.92 6.26 -1.89
CA ALA A 53 -3.64 4.99 -1.93
C ALA A 53 -5.07 5.16 -1.46
N GLU A 54 -5.96 4.27 -1.89
CA GLU A 54 -7.30 4.14 -1.28
C GLU A 54 -7.15 3.65 0.17
N ASP A 55 -7.96 4.20 1.09
CA ASP A 55 -7.93 3.85 2.52
C ASP A 55 -8.18 2.35 2.81
N GLN A 56 -8.96 1.69 1.96
CA GLN A 56 -9.23 0.25 2.03
C GLN A 56 -8.16 -0.63 1.35
N ALA A 57 -7.17 -0.04 0.67
CA ALA A 57 -6.13 -0.79 -0.02
C ALA A 57 -5.03 -1.27 0.93
N ASN A 58 -4.24 -2.25 0.50
CA ASN A 58 -3.09 -2.72 1.24
C ASN A 58 -1.78 -2.51 0.45
N LEU A 59 -0.71 -2.19 1.16
CA LEU A 59 0.65 -2.16 0.65
C LEU A 59 1.26 -3.56 0.80
N GLU A 60 1.49 -4.24 -0.32
CA GLU A 60 2.31 -5.44 -0.42
C GLU A 60 3.79 -5.03 -0.43
N VAL A 61 4.58 -5.64 0.45
CA VAL A 61 6.03 -5.45 0.58
C VAL A 61 6.71 -6.77 0.33
N TYR A 62 7.39 -6.88 -0.80
CA TYR A 62 8.19 -8.05 -1.17
C TYR A 62 9.66 -7.82 -0.79
N TYR A 63 10.28 -8.80 -0.15
CA TYR A 63 11.69 -8.76 0.26
C TYR A 63 12.32 -10.16 0.24
N THR A 64 13.64 -10.21 0.14
CA THR A 64 14.39 -11.47 0.15
C THR A 64 14.74 -11.87 1.58
N ALA A 65 14.24 -13.02 2.04
CA ALA A 65 14.59 -13.58 3.34
C ALA A 65 15.88 -14.41 3.26
N CYS A 66 16.28 -14.99 4.40
CA CYS A 66 17.42 -15.89 4.45
C CYS A 66 17.16 -17.11 3.54
N CYS A 67 18.17 -17.54 2.78
CA CYS A 67 18.09 -18.61 1.76
C CYS A 67 17.35 -18.22 0.47
N ASP A 68 17.44 -16.96 0.05
CA ASP A 68 16.96 -16.45 -1.25
C ASP A 68 15.46 -16.65 -1.50
N SER A 69 14.67 -16.89 -0.45
CA SER A 69 13.21 -16.93 -0.55
C SER A 69 12.64 -15.52 -0.63
N ILE A 70 11.66 -15.32 -1.52
CA ILE A 70 10.89 -14.08 -1.57
C ILE A 70 9.73 -14.22 -0.59
N GLU A 71 9.69 -13.33 0.40
CA GLU A 71 8.57 -13.18 1.32
C GLU A 71 7.75 -11.94 0.98
N MET A 72 6.47 -11.99 1.30
CA MET A 72 5.55 -10.88 1.12
C MET A 72 4.89 -10.55 2.46
N LYS A 73 4.86 -9.26 2.79
CA LYS A 73 4.07 -8.70 3.90
C LYS A 73 3.00 -7.78 3.35
N GLU A 74 1.85 -7.78 4.00
CA GLU A 74 0.72 -6.91 3.64
C GLU A 74 0.44 -5.94 4.78
N ILE A 75 0.32 -4.65 4.46
CA ILE A 75 0.12 -3.58 5.44
C ILE A 75 -1.08 -2.72 5.01
N PRO A 76 -2.15 -2.58 5.82
CA PRO A 76 -3.27 -1.71 5.48
C PRO A 76 -2.84 -0.25 5.27
N CYS A 77 -3.22 0.36 4.14
CA CYS A 77 -2.81 1.74 3.82
C CYS A 77 -3.31 2.75 4.86
N ILE A 78 -4.49 2.50 5.45
CA ILE A 78 -5.01 3.32 6.56
C ILE A 78 -4.05 3.40 7.76
N SER A 79 -3.22 2.37 7.99
CA SER A 79 -2.21 2.36 9.05
C SER A 79 -0.94 3.16 8.71
N LEU A 80 -0.73 3.43 7.42
CA LEU A 80 0.39 4.20 6.89
C LEU A 80 0.02 5.67 6.64
N LYS A 81 -1.24 6.05 6.89
CA LYS A 81 -1.74 7.40 6.67
C LYS A 81 -0.87 8.43 7.37
N VAL A 82 -0.45 9.46 6.64
CA VAL A 82 0.22 10.62 7.21
C VAL A 82 -0.78 11.39 8.07
N ASN A 83 -0.45 11.57 9.35
CA ASN A 83 -1.18 12.48 10.21
C ASN A 83 -0.58 13.88 10.03
N GLU A 84 -1.37 14.79 9.49
CA GLU A 84 -1.01 16.21 9.52
C GLU A 84 -0.93 16.67 10.97
N ILE A 85 0.19 17.28 11.35
CA ILE A 85 0.28 17.98 12.63
C ILE A 85 -0.42 19.33 12.41
N PRO A 86 -1.50 19.64 13.15
CA PRO A 86 -2.20 20.92 13.03
C PRO A 86 -1.37 22.11 13.49
#